data_AF-A0A819EF98-F1
#
_entry.id   AF-A0A819EF98-F1
#
_cell.length_a   1.000
_cell.length_b   1.000
_cell.length_c   1.000
_cell.angle_alpha   90.00
_cell.angle_beta   90.00
_cell.angle_gamma   90.00
#
_symmetry.space_group_name_H-M   'P 1'
#
loop_
_entity.id
_entity.type
_entity.pdbx_description
1 polymer ?
#
loop_
_entity_poly.entity_id
_entity_poly.type
_entity_poly.pdbx_seq_one_letter_code
_entity_poly.pdbx_strand_id
1 'polypeptide(L)'
;MFAFIDRSIVKKVVNFLPRVGVGGRYALPQQRRTSLASAKQLFRSANMTQRWQRREISNFEYLMYLNTIAGRPYQDLNQYPVFPWIIADYESEKLDLNSPSTYRDLSKPIGALNPTRKSFFIERYNNWESDTIPPFHYGTHYSTAAFTLGWLIRLEPFTTFYLNLQEGKFDHANRLFHSIPLSWQN
;
A
#
# COMPACT_ATOMS: atom_id res chain seq x y z
N MET A 1 -7.19 -8.18 14.55
CA MET A 1 -5.71 -8.35 14.47
C MET A 1 -5.18 -8.28 15.89
N PHE A 2 -4.15 -9.04 16.24
CA PHE A 2 -3.56 -9.06 17.58
C PHE A 2 -2.06 -8.80 17.49
N ALA A 3 -1.54 -8.02 18.43
CA ALA A 3 -0.11 -7.84 18.63
C ALA A 3 0.32 -8.58 19.90
N PHE A 4 1.51 -9.17 19.87
CA PHE A 4 2.11 -9.88 21.00
C PHE A 4 3.52 -9.35 21.24
N ILE A 5 4.02 -9.50 22.48
CA ILE A 5 5.32 -8.99 22.91
C ILE A 5 6.45 -9.52 22.03
N ASP A 6 6.39 -10.80 21.67
CA ASP A 6 7.41 -11.42 20.83
C ASP A 6 6.85 -12.55 19.94
N ARG A 7 7.68 -12.97 18.99
CA ARG A 7 7.33 -14.00 18.00
C ARG A 7 7.16 -15.40 18.60
N SER A 8 7.77 -15.68 19.76
CA SER A 8 7.60 -16.97 20.44
C SER A 8 6.17 -17.14 20.96
N ILE A 9 5.56 -16.06 21.45
CA ILE A 9 4.15 -16.04 21.87
C ILE A 9 3.24 -16.28 20.67
N VAL A 10 3.50 -15.60 19.54
CA VAL A 10 2.75 -15.85 18.28
C VAL A 10 2.80 -17.33 17.90
N LYS A 11 3.97 -17.97 17.97
CA LYS A 11 4.13 -19.40 17.68
C LYS A 11 3.33 -20.27 18.66
N LYS A 12 3.34 -19.96 19.96
CA LYS A 12 2.53 -20.67 20.97
C LYS A 12 1.04 -20.56 20.64
N VAL A 13 0.54 -19.34 20.37
CA VAL A 13 -0.87 -19.10 20.03
C VAL A 13 -1.29 -19.88 18.78
N VAL A 14 -0.50 -19.82 17.70
CA VAL A 14 -0.80 -20.56 16.46
C VAL A 14 -0.85 -22.08 16.68
N ASN A 15 -0.10 -22.62 17.64
CA ASN A 15 -0.16 -24.05 17.98
C ASN A 15 -1.50 -24.48 18.59
N PHE A 16 -2.21 -23.58 19.27
CA PHE A 16 -3.53 -23.84 19.84
C PHE A 16 -4.67 -23.53 18.86
N LEU A 17 -4.43 -22.72 17.84
CA LEU A 17 -5.45 -22.37 16.84
C LEU A 17 -5.72 -23.51 15.83
N PRO A 18 -6.90 -23.48 15.17
CA PRO A 18 -7.23 -24.40 14.07
C PRO A 18 -6.18 -24.41 12.95
N ARG A 19 -5.97 -25.58 12.35
CA ARG A 19 -4.95 -25.81 11.30
C ARG A 19 -5.44 -25.33 9.92
N VAL A 20 -5.57 -24.02 9.73
CA VAL A 20 -6.11 -23.43 8.50
C VAL A 20 -5.05 -22.83 7.57
N GLY A 21 -3.80 -22.72 8.02
CA GLY A 21 -2.74 -22.05 7.25
C GLY A 21 -3.07 -20.58 7.00
N VAL A 22 -2.98 -20.18 5.72
CA VAL A 22 -3.41 -18.84 5.24
C VAL A 22 -4.70 -18.92 4.41
N GLY A 23 -5.49 -19.98 4.61
CA GLY A 23 -6.71 -20.25 3.85
C GLY A 23 -6.46 -21.01 2.54
N GLY A 24 -7.54 -21.45 1.89
CA GLY A 24 -7.48 -22.26 0.65
C GLY A 24 -7.30 -21.47 -0.64
N ARG A 25 -7.40 -20.13 -0.61
CA ARG A 25 -7.44 -19.30 -1.82
C ARG A 25 -6.11 -19.23 -2.58
N TYR A 26 -4.98 -19.44 -1.90
CA TYR A 26 -3.65 -19.24 -2.47
C TYR A 26 -2.93 -20.53 -2.87
N ALA A 27 -3.66 -21.65 -2.92
CA ALA A 27 -3.11 -22.98 -3.20
C ALA A 27 -1.90 -23.35 -2.31
N LEU A 28 -1.89 -22.84 -1.07
CA LEU A 28 -0.87 -23.13 -0.08
C LEU A 28 -1.35 -24.21 0.90
N PRO A 29 -0.45 -25.05 1.44
CA PRO A 29 -0.83 -26.04 2.44
C PRO A 29 -1.51 -25.42 3.66
N GLN A 30 -2.67 -25.96 4.05
CA GLN A 30 -3.40 -25.53 5.25
C GLN A 30 -2.76 -26.12 6.52
N GLN A 31 -1.59 -25.60 6.86
CA GLN A 31 -0.79 -26.05 8.00
C GLN A 31 -0.41 -24.86 8.88
N ARG A 32 -0.27 -25.08 10.20
CA ARG A 32 0.19 -24.04 11.14
C ARG A 32 1.54 -23.43 10.76
N ARG A 33 2.43 -24.22 10.17
CA ARG A 33 3.71 -23.74 9.63
C ARG A 33 3.51 -22.67 8.55
N THR A 34 2.49 -22.82 7.70
CA THR A 34 2.13 -21.84 6.67
C THR A 34 1.66 -20.53 7.30
N SER A 35 0.89 -20.56 8.39
CA SER A 35 0.49 -19.36 9.13
C SER A 35 1.68 -18.61 9.77
N LEU A 36 2.80 -19.29 10.02
CA LEU A 36 4.03 -18.72 10.60
C LEU A 36 5.12 -18.41 9.55
N ALA A 37 4.83 -18.67 8.27
CA ALA A 37 5.77 -18.45 7.18
C ALA A 37 5.97 -16.95 6.95
N SER A 38 7.20 -16.57 6.58
CA SER A 38 7.51 -15.19 6.16
C SER A 38 6.84 -14.87 4.82
N ALA A 39 6.64 -13.58 4.55
CA ALA A 39 6.14 -13.08 3.26
C ALA A 39 6.90 -13.68 2.07
N LYS A 40 8.24 -13.75 2.15
CA LYS A 40 9.12 -14.32 1.12
C LYS A 40 8.86 -15.82 0.90
N GLN A 41 8.59 -16.57 1.97
CA GLN A 41 8.26 -18.00 1.86
C GLN A 41 6.87 -18.19 1.22
N LEU A 42 5.86 -17.43 1.67
CA LEU A 42 4.51 -17.47 1.10
C LEU A 42 4.52 -17.13 -0.39
N PHE A 43 5.23 -16.06 -0.77
CA PHE A 43 5.37 -15.64 -2.17
C PHE A 43 5.96 -16.75 -3.05
N ARG A 44 7.04 -17.39 -2.60
CA ARG A 44 7.73 -18.44 -3.37
C ARG A 44 6.95 -19.75 -3.46
N SER A 45 6.18 -20.08 -2.43
CA SER A 45 5.48 -21.38 -2.36
C SER A 45 4.09 -21.35 -2.99
N ALA A 46 3.48 -20.18 -3.20
CA ALA A 46 2.17 -20.07 -3.82
C ALA A 46 2.28 -20.13 -5.35
N ASN A 47 1.21 -20.56 -6.02
CA ASN A 47 1.12 -20.55 -7.48
C ASN A 47 0.45 -19.27 -8.04
N MET A 48 0.21 -18.26 -7.20
CA MET A 48 -0.57 -17.07 -7.55
C MET A 48 0.06 -16.26 -8.70
N THR A 49 1.39 -16.20 -8.78
CA THR A 49 2.09 -15.50 -9.87
C THR A 49 1.83 -16.18 -11.22
N GLN A 50 1.88 -17.52 -11.27
CA GLN A 50 1.61 -18.27 -12.50
C GLN A 50 0.16 -18.12 -12.92
N ARG A 51 -0.78 -18.16 -11.97
CA ARG A 51 -2.21 -17.94 -12.23
C ARG A 51 -2.46 -16.54 -12.79
N TRP A 52 -1.81 -15.52 -12.25
CA TRP A 52 -1.89 -14.16 -12.77
C TRP A 52 -1.32 -14.05 -14.19
N GLN A 53 -0.14 -14.64 -14.45
CA GLN A 53 0.45 -14.67 -15.79
C GLN A 53 -0.43 -15.38 -16.83
N ARG A 54 -1.16 -16.42 -16.40
CA ARG A 54 -2.14 -17.15 -17.22
C ARG A 54 -3.50 -16.46 -17.31
N ARG A 55 -3.66 -15.28 -16.69
CA ARG A 55 -4.91 -14.51 -16.61
C ARG A 55 -6.07 -15.25 -15.92
N GLU A 56 -5.75 -16.23 -15.07
CA GLU A 56 -6.72 -16.91 -14.21
C GLU A 56 -7.15 -16.05 -13.02
N ILE A 57 -6.38 -15.01 -12.70
CA ILE A 57 -6.70 -13.96 -11.73
C ILE A 57 -6.33 -12.60 -12.33
N SER A 58 -7.09 -11.58 -11.97
CA SER A 58 -6.91 -10.20 -12.43
C SER A 58 -5.69 -9.51 -11.78
N ASN A 59 -5.28 -8.37 -12.35
CA ASN A 59 -4.27 -7.50 -11.75
C ASN A 59 -4.69 -7.06 -10.33
N PHE A 60 -5.97 -6.74 -10.13
CA PHE A 60 -6.51 -6.34 -8.84
C PHE A 60 -6.35 -7.45 -7.80
N GLU A 61 -6.79 -8.68 -8.13
CA GLU A 61 -6.66 -9.82 -7.22
C GLU A 61 -5.21 -10.16 -6.91
N TYR A 62 -4.32 -10.06 -7.90
CA TYR A 62 -2.90 -10.31 -7.70
C TYR A 62 -2.26 -9.25 -6.80
N LEU A 63 -2.57 -7.96 -6.99
CA LEU A 63 -2.12 -6.89 -6.09
C LEU A 63 -2.67 -7.04 -4.67
N MET A 64 -3.93 -7.46 -4.52
CA MET A 64 -4.51 -7.79 -3.22
C MET A 64 -3.79 -8.95 -2.54
N TYR A 65 -3.45 -9.99 -3.31
CA TYR A 65 -2.63 -11.10 -2.82
C TYR A 65 -1.26 -10.62 -2.33
N LEU A 66 -0.55 -9.82 -3.14
CA LEU A 66 0.77 -9.27 -2.77
C LEU A 66 0.70 -8.43 -1.49
N ASN A 67 -0.30 -7.55 -1.38
CA ASN A 67 -0.54 -6.78 -0.15
C ASN A 67 -0.78 -7.70 1.06
N THR A 68 -1.63 -8.71 0.89
CA THR A 68 -1.99 -9.64 1.97
C THR A 68 -0.76 -10.38 2.51
N ILE A 69 0.05 -10.98 1.63
CA ILE A 69 1.24 -11.73 2.07
C ILE A 69 2.37 -10.83 2.57
N ALA A 70 2.39 -9.56 2.14
CA ALA A 70 3.30 -8.54 2.66
C ALA A 70 2.91 -8.03 4.05
N GLY A 71 1.80 -8.55 4.62
CA GLY A 71 1.33 -8.17 5.95
C GLY A 71 0.59 -6.84 5.96
N ARG A 72 -0.13 -6.49 4.88
CA ARG A 72 -0.93 -5.27 4.78
C ARG A 72 -2.42 -5.54 5.03
N PRO A 73 -2.89 -5.50 6.30
CA PRO A 73 -4.29 -5.70 6.66
C PRO A 73 -5.13 -4.43 6.43
N TYR A 74 -6.44 -4.57 6.45
CA TYR A 74 -7.34 -3.42 6.59
C TYR A 74 -7.46 -2.94 8.05
N GLN A 75 -7.14 -3.80 9.01
CA GLN A 75 -7.29 -3.53 10.45
C GLN A 75 -6.23 -2.59 11.04
N ASP A 76 -5.12 -2.36 10.33
CA ASP A 76 -4.09 -1.40 10.73
C ASP A 76 -3.90 -0.40 9.59
N LEU A 77 -4.38 0.83 9.80
CA LEU A 77 -4.32 1.89 8.78
C LEU A 77 -2.89 2.33 8.48
N ASN A 78 -1.92 2.09 9.38
CA ASN A 78 -0.50 2.36 9.12
C ASN A 78 0.11 1.37 8.12
N GLN A 79 -0.55 0.21 7.93
CA GLN A 79 -0.12 -0.86 7.03
C GLN A 79 -1.18 -1.14 5.96
N TYR A 80 -1.99 -0.15 5.60
CA TYR A 80 -3.10 -0.31 4.66
C TYR A 80 -2.62 -0.83 3.29
N PRO A 81 -3.45 -1.60 2.54
CA PRO A 81 -3.10 -2.05 1.20
C PRO A 81 -2.73 -0.90 0.25
N VAL A 82 -1.72 -1.12 -0.58
CA VAL A 82 -1.17 -0.13 -1.50
C VAL A 82 -1.46 -0.53 -2.94
N PHE A 83 -1.97 0.42 -3.71
CA PHE A 83 -2.19 0.31 -5.15
C PHE A 83 -1.44 1.44 -5.87
N PRO A 84 -0.90 1.18 -7.07
CA PRO A 84 -0.29 2.23 -7.87
C PRO A 84 -1.37 3.14 -8.48
N TRP A 85 -1.05 4.42 -8.64
CA TRP A 85 -1.72 5.25 -9.63
C TRP A 85 -1.48 4.65 -11.02
N ILE A 86 -2.56 4.54 -11.81
CA ILE A 86 -2.52 3.96 -13.17
C ILE A 86 -2.73 5.04 -14.22
N ILE A 87 -3.77 5.85 -14.07
CA ILE A 87 -4.07 6.95 -15.00
C ILE A 87 -3.22 8.17 -14.60
N ALA A 88 -2.74 8.88 -15.60
CA ALA A 88 -2.00 10.15 -15.48
C ALA A 88 -2.76 11.33 -16.12
N ASP A 89 -3.80 11.05 -16.92
CA ASP A 89 -4.67 12.05 -17.54
C ASP A 89 -5.98 12.18 -16.76
N TYR A 90 -6.13 13.33 -16.11
CA TYR A 90 -7.32 13.73 -15.37
C TYR A 90 -7.91 15.05 -15.89
N GLU A 91 -7.48 15.51 -17.07
CA GLU A 91 -7.84 16.80 -17.65
C GLU A 91 -8.65 16.65 -18.94
N SER A 92 -8.39 15.58 -19.72
CA SER A 92 -9.14 15.31 -20.95
C SER A 92 -10.62 15.04 -20.66
N GLU A 93 -11.50 15.63 -21.47
CA GLU A 93 -12.95 15.35 -21.42
C GLU A 93 -13.27 13.88 -21.71
N LYS A 94 -12.49 13.26 -22.61
CA LYS A 94 -12.59 11.85 -22.98
C LYS A 94 -11.24 11.17 -22.76
N LEU A 95 -11.26 10.12 -21.95
CA LEU A 95 -10.08 9.34 -21.64
C LEU A 95 -9.81 8.29 -22.73
N ASP A 96 -8.77 8.51 -23.55
CA ASP A 96 -8.34 7.51 -24.53
C ASP A 96 -7.43 6.45 -23.89
N LEU A 97 -7.96 5.24 -23.72
CA LEU A 97 -7.24 4.12 -23.14
C LEU A 97 -6.23 3.46 -24.10
N ASN A 98 -6.21 3.87 -25.38
CA ASN A 98 -5.20 3.41 -26.33
C ASN A 98 -3.96 4.32 -26.36
N SER A 99 -4.06 5.53 -25.81
CA SER A 99 -2.93 6.45 -25.73
C SER A 99 -1.97 6.04 -24.60
N PRO A 100 -0.67 5.82 -24.89
CA PRO A 100 0.31 5.56 -23.84
C PRO A 100 0.46 6.71 -22.83
N SER A 101 0.17 7.96 -23.24
CA SER A 101 0.28 9.14 -22.36
C SER A 101 -0.79 9.16 -21.26
N THR A 102 -1.87 8.41 -21.43
CA THR A 102 -2.94 8.25 -20.43
C THR A 102 -2.44 7.54 -19.17
N TYR A 103 -1.36 6.75 -19.29
CA TYR A 103 -0.90 5.88 -18.22
C TYR A 103 0.37 6.39 -17.55
N ARG A 104 0.42 6.21 -16.24
CA ARG A 104 1.63 6.43 -15.44
C ARG A 104 2.70 5.40 -15.81
N ASP A 105 3.95 5.86 -15.91
CA ASP A 105 5.11 4.98 -15.98
C ASP A 105 5.25 4.15 -14.69
N LEU A 106 4.87 2.87 -14.77
CA LEU A 106 4.89 1.95 -13.62
C LEU A 106 6.29 1.53 -13.19
N SER A 107 7.32 1.78 -14.01
CA SER A 107 8.72 1.47 -13.65
C SER A 107 9.33 2.45 -12.65
N LYS A 108 8.70 3.61 -12.46
CA LYS A 108 9.20 4.70 -11.61
C LYS A 108 8.36 4.86 -10.33
N PRO A 109 8.95 5.28 -9.20
CA PRO A 109 8.19 5.76 -8.05
C PRO A 109 7.55 7.13 -8.34
N ILE A 110 6.53 7.52 -7.55
CA ILE A 110 5.80 8.79 -7.71
C ILE A 110 6.73 10.01 -7.70
N GLY A 111 7.72 10.02 -6.80
CA GLY A 111 8.69 11.12 -6.69
C GLY A 111 9.60 11.30 -7.91
N ALA A 112 9.68 10.30 -8.79
CA ALA A 112 10.55 10.31 -9.98
C ALA A 112 9.81 10.56 -11.30
N LEU A 113 8.49 10.77 -11.28
CA LEU A 113 7.69 11.03 -12.48
C LEU A 113 7.96 12.42 -13.06
N ASN A 114 7.98 13.45 -12.20
CA ASN A 114 8.33 14.80 -12.59
C ASN A 114 9.87 14.95 -12.61
N PRO A 115 10.49 15.31 -13.75
CA PRO A 115 11.94 15.41 -13.87
C PRO A 115 12.57 16.42 -12.90
N THR A 116 11.94 17.59 -12.71
CA THR A 116 12.42 18.62 -11.79
C THR A 116 12.42 18.11 -10.35
N ARG A 117 11.31 17.49 -9.93
CA ARG A 117 11.19 16.90 -8.58
C ARG A 117 12.15 15.73 -8.38
N LYS A 118 12.39 14.92 -9.42
CA LYS A 118 13.40 13.85 -9.42
C LYS A 118 14.79 14.39 -9.15
N SER A 119 15.21 15.44 -9.87
CA SER A 119 16.54 16.04 -9.71
C SER A 119 16.74 16.57 -8.29
N PHE A 120 15.74 17.26 -7.74
CA PHE A 120 15.76 17.72 -6.35
C PHE A 120 15.99 16.57 -5.34
N PHE A 121 15.28 15.45 -5.49
CA PHE A 121 15.44 14.32 -4.57
C PHE A 121 16.78 13.61 -4.71
N ILE A 122 17.35 13.55 -5.91
CA ILE A 122 18.69 13.00 -6.14
C ILE A 122 19.74 13.90 -5.48
N GLU A 123 19.63 15.22 -5.66
CA GLU A 123 20.53 16.20 -5.04
C GLU A 123 20.46 16.12 -3.51
N ARG A 124 19.26 16.09 -2.94
CA ARG A 124 19.04 15.90 -1.49
C ARG A 124 19.74 14.63 -0.98
N TYR A 125 19.62 13.52 -1.71
CA TYR A 125 20.22 12.25 -1.31
C TYR A 125 21.76 12.32 -1.35
N ASN A 126 22.31 12.92 -2.41
CA ASN A 126 23.76 13.00 -2.63
C ASN A 126 24.45 13.98 -1.66
N ASN A 127 23.78 15.08 -1.32
CA ASN A 127 24.30 16.12 -0.42
C ASN A 127 23.87 15.88 1.05
N TRP A 128 23.50 14.65 1.40
CA TRP A 128 23.02 14.32 2.73
C TRP A 128 24.16 14.23 3.74
N GLU A 129 24.24 15.19 4.65
CA GLU A 129 25.25 15.25 5.70
C GLU A 129 24.63 14.88 7.05
N SER A 130 24.72 13.60 7.41
CA SER A 130 24.33 13.13 8.75
C SER A 130 25.10 11.86 9.11
N ASP A 131 25.72 11.86 10.29
CA ASP A 131 26.44 10.70 10.82
C ASP A 131 25.51 9.63 11.42
N THR A 132 24.24 9.98 11.68
CA THR A 132 23.30 9.12 12.39
C THR A 132 22.12 8.66 11.54
N ILE A 133 21.75 9.43 10.51
CA ILE A 133 20.60 9.15 9.65
C ILE A 133 21.11 8.80 8.24
N PRO A 134 20.84 7.59 7.73
CA PRO A 134 21.20 7.23 6.35
C PRO A 134 20.56 8.18 5.32
N PRO A 135 21.21 8.41 4.17
CA PRO A 135 20.64 9.24 3.11
C PRO A 135 19.33 8.63 2.58
N PHE A 136 18.37 9.50 2.24
CA PHE A 136 17.08 9.10 1.69
C PHE A 136 16.54 10.11 0.69
N HIS A 137 15.79 9.62 -0.29
CA HIS A 137 15.14 10.46 -1.28
C HIS A 137 13.89 11.14 -0.71
N TYR A 138 13.05 10.38 0.00
CA TYR A 138 11.74 10.83 0.45
C TYR A 138 11.65 10.80 1.98
N GLY A 139 11.40 11.95 2.60
CA GLY A 139 11.06 12.03 4.03
C GLY A 139 9.59 11.70 4.33
N THR A 140 8.79 11.49 3.28
CA THR A 140 7.39 11.12 3.34
C THR A 140 7.19 9.72 2.78
N HIS A 141 6.16 9.02 3.26
CA HIS A 141 5.84 7.66 2.84
C HIS A 141 4.57 7.62 2.01
N TYR A 142 4.49 6.71 1.03
CA TYR A 142 3.36 6.58 0.09
C TYR A 142 2.10 5.95 0.71
N SER A 143 2.19 5.44 1.94
CA SER A 143 1.10 4.77 2.66
C SER A 143 1.18 5.17 4.12
N THR A 144 0.17 5.90 4.60
CA THR A 144 0.06 6.36 5.99
C THR A 144 -1.40 6.25 6.42
N ALA A 145 -1.65 6.12 7.72
CA ALA A 145 -3.02 6.13 8.24
C ALA A 145 -3.75 7.44 7.89
N ALA A 146 -3.04 8.58 7.95
CA ALA A 146 -3.57 9.89 7.58
C ALA A 146 -4.05 9.92 6.12
N PHE A 147 -3.33 9.30 5.19
CA PHE A 147 -3.78 9.19 3.80
C PHE A 147 -5.04 8.34 3.68
N THR A 148 -5.08 7.17 4.31
CA THR A 148 -6.29 6.32 4.26
C THR A 148 -7.52 7.05 4.81
N LEU A 149 -7.38 7.74 5.95
CA LEU A 149 -8.46 8.54 6.54
C LEU A 149 -8.86 9.71 5.62
N GLY A 150 -7.88 10.41 5.05
CA GLY A 150 -8.14 11.51 4.12
C GLY A 150 -8.86 11.08 2.84
N TRP A 151 -8.48 9.93 2.25
CA TRP A 151 -9.14 9.36 1.08
C TRP A 151 -10.58 8.93 1.36
N LEU A 152 -10.82 8.37 2.55
CA LEU A 152 -12.10 7.76 2.92
C LEU A 152 -12.96 8.68 3.82
N ILE A 153 -12.64 9.97 3.90
CA ILE A 153 -13.28 10.95 4.79
C ILE A 153 -14.80 11.07 4.64
N ARG A 154 -15.37 10.57 3.54
CA ARG A 154 -16.83 10.59 3.27
C ARG A 154 -17.52 9.28 3.67
N LEU A 155 -16.82 8.36 4.32
CA LEU A 155 -17.33 7.04 4.71
C LEU A 155 -17.13 6.82 6.20
N GLU A 156 -18.18 6.44 6.92
CA GLU A 156 -18.03 5.92 8.28
C GLU A 156 -17.43 4.50 8.27
N PRO A 157 -16.60 4.11 9.27
CA PRO A 157 -16.22 4.89 10.46
C PRO A 157 -15.00 5.82 10.24
N PHE A 158 -14.50 5.98 9.01
CA PHE A 158 -13.28 6.76 8.73
C PHE A 158 -13.46 8.25 9.01
N THR A 159 -14.66 8.81 8.79
CA THR A 159 -14.99 10.19 9.18
C THR A 159 -14.81 10.39 10.68
N THR A 160 -15.38 9.50 11.51
CA THR A 160 -15.23 9.54 12.96
C THR A 160 -13.76 9.47 13.39
N PHE A 161 -12.98 8.56 12.78
CA PHE A 161 -11.54 8.45 13.07
C PHE A 161 -10.74 9.67 12.63
N TYR A 162 -11.09 10.26 11.47
CA TYR A 162 -10.46 11.48 10.98
C TYR A 162 -10.72 12.66 11.93
N LEU A 163 -11.97 12.85 12.36
CA LEU A 163 -12.33 13.89 13.33
C LEU A 163 -11.62 13.69 14.66
N ASN A 164 -11.51 12.46 15.15
CA ASN A 164 -10.79 12.17 16.38
C ASN A 164 -9.30 12.55 16.28
N LEU A 165 -8.67 12.29 15.13
CA LEU A 165 -7.29 12.69 14.87
C LEU A 165 -7.11 14.22 14.77
N GLN A 166 -8.16 14.94 14.38
CA GLN A 166 -8.16 16.39 14.15
C GLN A 166 -8.95 17.15 15.23
N GLU A 167 -8.88 16.70 16.49
CA GLU A 167 -9.46 17.38 17.65
C GLU A 167 -10.96 17.70 17.52
N GLY A 168 -11.71 16.81 16.86
CA GLY A 168 -13.15 16.87 16.70
C GLY A 168 -13.64 17.79 15.56
N LYS A 169 -12.75 18.34 14.74
CA LYS A 169 -13.11 19.21 13.61
C LYS A 169 -12.51 18.71 12.30
N PHE A 170 -13.14 19.10 11.19
CA PHE A 170 -12.54 18.92 9.88
C PHE A 170 -11.34 19.86 9.71
N ASP A 171 -10.35 19.41 8.94
CA ASP A 171 -9.24 20.24 8.54
C ASP A 171 -9.71 21.35 7.55
N HIS A 172 -8.83 22.31 7.26
CA HIS A 172 -9.08 23.33 6.25
C HIS A 172 -9.49 22.70 4.92
N ALA A 173 -10.57 23.21 4.32
CA ALA A 173 -11.18 22.65 3.11
C ALA A 173 -10.18 22.43 1.96
N ASN A 174 -9.19 23.32 1.80
CA ASN A 174 -8.15 23.24 0.76
C ASN A 174 -7.17 22.07 0.94
N ARG A 175 -7.16 21.41 2.12
CA ARG A 175 -6.33 20.23 2.41
C ARG A 175 -7.13 18.93 2.45
N LEU A 176 -8.45 19.03 2.43
CA LEU A 176 -9.32 17.87 2.38
C LEU A 176 -9.34 17.28 0.97
N PHE A 177 -9.55 15.97 0.87
CA PHE A 177 -9.76 15.34 -0.41
C PHE A 177 -11.05 15.86 -1.07
N HIS A 178 -10.89 16.64 -2.13
CA HIS A 178 -12.02 17.21 -2.88
C HIS A 178 -11.92 17.05 -4.40
N SER A 179 -10.76 16.70 -4.95
CA SER A 179 -10.55 16.55 -6.40
C SER A 179 -9.49 15.49 -6.72
N ILE A 180 -9.82 14.58 -7.63
CA ILE A 180 -8.88 13.56 -8.13
C ILE A 180 -7.75 14.21 -8.96
N PRO A 181 -8.02 15.09 -9.96
CA PRO A 181 -6.96 15.79 -10.67
C PRO A 181 -6.00 16.53 -9.75
N LEU A 182 -6.53 17.27 -8.76
CA LEU A 182 -5.68 18.00 -7.81
C LEU A 182 -4.82 17.06 -6.96
N SER A 183 -5.37 15.91 -6.54
CA SER A 183 -4.62 14.91 -5.76
C SER A 183 -3.51 14.23 -6.57
N TRP A 184 -3.64 14.18 -7.90
CA TRP A 184 -2.59 13.70 -8.81
C TRP A 184 -1.50 14.77 -9.05
N GLN A 185 -1.90 16.04 -9.13
CA GLN A 185 -1.00 17.17 -9.36
C GLN A 185 -0.10 17.49 -8.14
N ASN A 186 -0.61 17.29 -6.92
CA ASN A 186 0.12 17.48 -5.66
C ASN A 186 1.25 16.45 -5.44
#